data_AF-A0A2S5R6I4-F1
#
_entry.id   AF-A0A2S5R6I4-F1
#
_cell.length_a   1.000
_cell.length_b   1.000
_cell.length_c   1.000
_cell.angle_alpha   90.00
_cell.angle_beta   90.00
_cell.angle_gamma   90.00
#
_symmetry.space_group_name_H-M   'P 1'
#
loop_
_entity.id
_entity.type
_entity.pdbx_description
1 polymer ?
#
loop_
_entity_poly.entity_id
_entity_poly.type
_entity_poly.pdbx_seq_one_letter_code
_entity_poly.pdbx_strand_id
1 'polypeptide(L)' 'MTFSEIINLTITGIDFKNTRLNIMCINETGEEFWCIGSLNLKDVKNLKLGDSIKVTGYWIISPDGQSTVLFVENILD' A
#
# COMPACT_ATOMS: atom_id res chain seq x y z
N MET A 1 -14.45 1.97 -10.47
CA MET A 1 -13.78 3.11 -11.12
C MET A 1 -12.37 3.15 -10.55
N THR A 2 -11.34 3.12 -11.39
CA THR A 2 -9.93 3.11 -10.95
C THR A 2 -9.34 4.49 -11.18
N PHE A 3 -8.77 5.09 -10.13
CA PHE A 3 -8.04 6.35 -10.22
C PHE A 3 -6.59 6.07 -9.84
N SER A 4 -5.65 6.47 -10.70
CA SER A 4 -4.23 6.46 -10.37
C SER A 4 -3.89 7.82 -9.76
N GLU A 5 -3.37 7.79 -8.55
CA GLU A 5 -2.97 9.00 -7.83
C GLU A 5 -1.65 8.76 -7.09
N ILE A 6 -0.99 9.86 -6.72
CA ILE A 6 0.20 9.81 -5.89
C ILE A 6 -0.27 9.86 -4.44
N ILE A 7 0.06 8.82 -3.66
CA ILE A 7 -0.42 8.66 -2.28
C ILE A 7 0.78 8.64 -1.35
N ASN A 8 0.74 9.49 -0.32
CA ASN A 8 1.69 9.44 0.79
C ASN A 8 1.18 8.45 1.83
N LEU A 9 2.03 7.50 2.20
CA LEU A 9 1.67 6.40 3.09
C LEU A 9 2.71 6.28 4.18
N THR A 10 2.27 6.05 5.41
CA THR A 10 3.16 5.61 6.50
C THR A 10 2.97 4.12 6.74
N ILE A 11 4.07 3.37 6.71
CA ILE A 11 4.02 1.92 6.92
C ILE A 11 3.84 1.61 8.41
N THR A 12 2.75 0.95 8.78
CA THR A 12 2.46 0.55 10.16
C THR A 12 2.56 -0.94 10.40
N GLY A 13 2.59 -1.75 9.34
CA GLY A 13 2.73 -3.20 9.43
C GLY A 13 3.30 -3.80 8.16
N ILE A 14 4.07 -4.87 8.29
CA ILE A 14 4.61 -5.65 7.18
C ILE A 14 4.38 -7.12 7.50
N ASP A 15 3.61 -7.82 6.68
CA ASP A 15 3.28 -9.24 6.84
C ASP A 15 3.62 -10.00 5.54
N PHE A 16 4.42 -11.07 5.66
CA PHE A 16 4.83 -11.88 4.52
C PHE A 16 4.14 -13.25 4.59
N LYS A 17 3.13 -13.45 3.74
CA LYS A 17 2.35 -14.71 3.68
C LYS A 17 2.39 -15.30 2.28
N ASN A 18 2.81 -16.56 2.18
CA ASN A 18 2.69 -17.36 0.95
C ASN A 18 3.15 -16.60 -0.31
N THR A 19 4.39 -16.08 -0.27
CA THR A 19 5.05 -15.28 -1.32
C THR A 19 4.45 -13.91 -1.63
N ARG A 20 3.42 -13.48 -0.88
CA ARG A 20 2.82 -12.15 -0.97
C ARG A 20 3.27 -11.29 0.20
N LEU A 21 3.67 -10.06 -0.13
CA LEU A 21 3.92 -9.01 0.84
C LEU A 21 2.63 -8.22 1.04
N ASN A 22 2.12 -8.22 2.27
CA ASN A 22 1.03 -7.35 2.68
C ASN A 22 1.64 -6.21 3.51
N ILE A 23 1.42 -4.97 3.08
CA ILE A 23 1.88 -3.80 3.83
C ILE A 23 0.63 -3.13 4.39
N MET A 24 0.59 -2.92 5.71
CA MET A 24 -0.41 -2.05 6.32
C MET A 24 0.11 -0.63 6.25
N CYS A 25 -0.72 0.27 5.73
CA CYS A 25 -0.37 1.68 5.61
C CYS A 25 -1.45 2.56 6.22
N ILE A 26 -1.02 3.73 6.67
CA ILE A 26 -1.86 4.84 7.05
C ILE A 26 -1.70 5.96 6.01
N ASN A 27 -2.82 6.51 5.52
CA ASN A 27 -2.81 7.71 4.69
C ASN A 27 -2.76 8.99 5.55
N GLU A 28 -2.72 10.15 4.89
CA GLU A 28 -2.68 11.46 5.57
C GLU A 28 -3.94 11.76 6.42
N THR A 29 -5.07 11.09 6.16
CA THR A 29 -6.31 11.25 6.95
C THR A 29 -6.32 10.38 8.21
N GLY A 30 -5.33 9.49 8.39
CA GLY A 30 -5.24 8.58 9.52
C GLY A 30 -6.00 7.27 9.34
N GLU A 31 -6.50 6.99 8.14
CA GLU A 31 -7.19 5.74 7.82
C GLU A 31 -6.18 4.62 7.55
N GLU A 32 -6.36 3.48 8.22
CA GLU A 32 -5.55 2.29 8.00
C GLU A 32 -6.14 1.41 6.89
N PHE A 33 -5.29 0.91 6.00
CA PHE A 33 -5.69 -0.03 4.96
C PHE A 33 -4.54 -0.91 4.49
N TRP A 34 -4.90 -2.03 3.89
CA TRP A 34 -3.95 -2.94 3.29
C TRP A 34 -3.52 -2.44 1.91
N CYS A 35 -2.22 -2.26 1.76
CA CYS A 35 -1.55 -2.07 0.49
C CYS A 35 -1.10 -3.43 -0.02
N ILE A 36 -1.62 -3.82 -1.18
CA ILE A 36 -1.28 -5.07 -1.85
C ILE A 36 -0.75 -4.71 -3.23
N GLY A 37 0.57 -4.72 -3.40
CA GLY A 37 1.19 -4.43 -4.69
C GLY A 37 1.95 -5.63 -5.24
N SER A 38 2.13 -5.67 -6.56
CA SER A 38 3.21 -6.43 -7.20
C SER A 38 4.54 -5.69 -7.02
N LEU A 39 4.87 -5.33 -5.78
CA LEU A 39 6.11 -4.65 -5.46
C LEU A 39 7.27 -5.63 -5.69
N ASN A 40 8.30 -5.20 -6.43
CA ASN A 40 9.49 -6.03 -6.53
C ASN A 40 10.10 -6.16 -5.15
N LEU A 41 10.53 -7.37 -4.79
CA LEU A 41 11.23 -7.65 -3.52
C LEU A 41 12.42 -6.71 -3.27
N LYS A 42 13.02 -6.16 -4.33
CA LYS A 42 14.12 -5.19 -4.25
C LYS A 42 13.67 -3.83 -3.69
N ASP A 43 12.48 -3.37 -4.06
CA ASP A 43 11.95 -2.06 -3.69
C ASP A 43 11.46 -2.07 -2.23
N VAL A 44 11.04 -3.23 -1.74
CA VAL A 44 10.49 -3.42 -0.39
C VAL A 44 11.51 -3.89 0.64
N LYS A 45 12.70 -4.34 0.21
CA LYS A 45 13.74 -4.91 1.10
C LYS A 45 14.22 -3.92 2.16
N ASN A 46 14.10 -2.62 1.89
CA ASN A 46 14.59 -1.56 2.75
C ASN A 46 13.47 -0.86 3.54
N LEU A 47 12.20 -1.24 3.33
CA LEU A 47 11.07 -0.64 4.03
C LEU A 47 11.03 -1.10 5.49
N LYS A 48 10.80 -0.14 6.39
CA LYS A 48 10.68 -0.33 7.83
C LYS A 48 9.38 0.24 8.33
N LEU A 49 8.98 -0.23 9.51
CA LEU A 49 7.85 0.36 10.24
C LEU A 49 8.17 1.83 10.56
N GLY A 50 7.21 2.71 10.29
CA GLY A 50 7.35 4.15 10.45
C GLY A 50 7.92 4.86 9.24
N ASP A 51 8.37 4.15 8.21
CA ASP A 51 8.81 4.81 6.97
C ASP A 51 7.59 5.43 6.28
N SER A 52 7.77 6.68 5.84
CA SER A 52 6.84 7.35 4.94
C SER A 52 7.31 7.12 3.51
N ILE A 53 6.47 6.45 2.72
CA ILE A 53 6.72 6.17 1.31
C ILE A 53 5.76 6.98 0.46
N LYS A 54 6.21 7.32 -0.75
CA LYS A 54 5.34 7.86 -1.77
C LYS A 54 5.10 6.80 -2.83
N VAL A 55 3.84 6.52 -3.14
CA VAL A 55 3.51 5.50 -4.13
C VAL A 55 2.61 6.03 -5.23
N THR A 56 2.64 5.36 -6.37
CA THR A 56 1.57 5.42 -7.38
C THR A 56 0.79 4.12 -7.32
N GLY A 57 -0.52 4.23 -7.37
CA GLY A 57 -1.41 3.08 -7.26
C GLY A 57 -2.86 3.45 -7.49
N TYR A 58 -3.74 2.46 -7.36
CA TYR A 58 -5.17 2.66 -7.48
C TYR A 58 -5.94 1.92 -6.40
N TRP A 59 -7.02 2.55 -5.93
CA TRP A 59 -7.92 1.97 -4.95
C TRP A 59 -8.86 0.95 -5.59
N ILE A 60 -8.96 -0.21 -4.95
CA ILE A 60 -9.98 -1.20 -5.22
C ILE A 60 -10.96 -1.15 -4.04
N ILE A 61 -12.16 -0.66 -4.31
CA ILE A 61 -13.27 -0.67 -3.36
C ILE A 61 -14.10 -1.92 -3.68
N SER A 62 -14.27 -2.79 -2.70
CA SER A 62 -15.14 -3.96 -2.83
C SER A 62 -16.57 -3.54 -3.19
N PRO A 63 -17.35 -4.41 -3.86
CA PRO A 63 -18.73 -4.08 -4.25
C PRO A 63 -19.64 -3.71 -3.08
N ASP A 64 -19.31 -4.14 -1.86
CA ASP A 64 -20.03 -3.81 -0.62
C ASP A 64 -19.62 -2.44 -0.02
N GLY A 65 -18.62 -1.76 -0.60
CA GLY A 65 -18.14 -0.46 -0.16
C GLY A 65 -17.35 -0.45 1.16
N GLN A 66 -17.10 -1.62 1.77
CA GLN A 66 -16.52 -1.71 3.11
C GLN A 66 -15.03 -2.03 3.11
N SER A 67 -14.51 -2.67 2.06
CA SER A 67 -13.11 -3.08 1.98
C SER A 67 -12.40 -2.27 0.90
N THR A 68 -11.50 -1.40 1.33
CA THR A 68 -10.65 -0.62 0.42
C THR A 68 -9.24 -1.20 0.45
N VAL A 69 -8.77 -1.68 -0.69
CA VAL A 69 -7.40 -2.16 -0.88
C VAL A 69 -6.68 -1.20 -1.81
N LEU A 70 -5.49 -0.75 -1.44
CA LEU A 70 -4.65 0.02 -2.34
C LEU A 70 -3.74 -0.93 -3.14
N PHE A 71 -3.90 -0.95 -4.46
CA PHE A 71 -2.95 -1.64 -5.32
C PHE A 71 -1.80 -0.71 -5.66
N VAL A 72 -0.60 -1.05 -5.20
CA VAL A 72 0.60 -0.24 -5.44
C VAL A 72 1.32 -0.70 -6.71
N GLU A 73 1.54 0.23 -7.64
CA GLU A 73 2.23 0.00 -8.91
C GLU A 73 3.73 0.29 -8.80
N ASN A 74 4.11 1.45 -8.23
CA ASN A 74 5.51 1.83 -8.00
C ASN A 74 5.68 2.63 -6.71
N ILE A 75 6.84 2.46 -6.07
CA ILE A 75 7.35 3.35 -5.02
C ILE A 75 8.18 4.44 -5.71
N LEU A 76 7.89 5.70 -5.40
CA LEU A 76 8.53 6.87 -6.01
C LEU A 76 9.76 7.33 -5.21
N ASP A 77 9.74 7.16 -3.89
CA ASP A 77 10.85 7.35 -2.93
C ASP A 77 10.49 6.66 -1.61
#